data_AF-A0A3E0QIQ3-F1
#
_entry.id   AF-A0A3E0QIQ3-F1
#
_cell.length_a   1.000
_cell.length_b   1.000
_cell.length_c   1.000
_cell.angle_alpha   90.00
_cell.angle_beta   90.00
_cell.angle_gamma   90.00
#
_symmetry.space_group_name_H-M   'P 1'
#
loop_
_entity.id
_entity.type
_entity.pdbx_description
1 polymer ?
#
loop_
_entity_poly.entity_id
_entity_poly.type
_entity_poly.pdbx_seq_one_letter_code
_entity_poly.pdbx_strand_id
1 'polypeptide(L)' 'MNKTTTREDLLLYAYNDCGLADSDRIQKAVDGDPIIQSDFNEICQVLDLLNHSVQEPSQECIDRIMKYSLNR' A
#
# COMPACT_ATOMS: atom_id res chain seq x y z
N MET A 1 0.29 -9.23 -16.58
CA MET A 1 -0.25 -10.37 -15.80
C MET A 1 0.19 -11.69 -16.40
N ASN A 2 0.61 -12.64 -15.57
CA ASN A 2 1.00 -14.00 -15.99
C ASN A 2 0.12 -15.03 -15.26
N LYS A 3 0.31 -16.33 -15.53
CA LYS A 3 -0.51 -17.39 -14.89
C LYS A 3 -0.43 -17.40 -13.36
N THR A 4 0.58 -16.76 -12.77
CA THR A 4 0.90 -16.84 -11.35
C THR A 4 0.54 -15.57 -10.60
N THR A 5 0.62 -14.39 -11.23
CA THR A 5 0.38 -13.08 -10.60
C THR A 5 -0.84 -12.42 -11.24
N THR A 6 -1.91 -12.32 -10.44
CA THR A 6 -3.18 -11.70 -10.82
C THR A 6 -3.21 -10.21 -10.44
N ARG A 7 -4.20 -9.46 -10.93
CA ARG A 7 -4.41 -8.06 -10.50
C ARG A 7 -4.88 -7.95 -9.04
N GLU A 8 -5.57 -8.97 -8.54
CA GLU A 8 -5.95 -9.07 -7.13
C GLU A 8 -4.71 -9.25 -6.25
N ASP A 9 -3.74 -10.07 -6.65
CA ASP A 9 -2.46 -10.22 -5.94
C ASP A 9 -1.73 -8.88 -5.83
N LEU A 10 -1.70 -8.09 -6.90
CA LEU A 10 -1.08 -6.75 -6.89
C LEU A 10 -1.81 -5.78 -5.96
N LEU A 11 -3.14 -5.86 -5.91
CA LEU A 11 -3.96 -5.04 -5.02
C LEU A 11 -3.68 -5.39 -3.55
N LEU A 12 -3.74 -6.68 -3.21
CA LEU A 12 -3.42 -7.18 -1.86
C LEU A 12 -2.00 -6.82 -1.46
N TYR A 13 -1.04 -6.95 -2.40
CA TYR A 13 0.33 -6.52 -2.18
C TYR A 13 0.44 -5.02 -1.88
N ALA A 14 -0.25 -4.17 -2.65
CA ALA A 14 -0.25 -2.72 -2.43
C ALA A 14 -0.80 -2.31 -1.04
N TYR A 15 -1.78 -3.06 -0.53
CA TYR A 15 -2.35 -2.85 0.81
C TYR A 15 -1.55 -3.55 1.93
N ASN A 16 -0.44 -4.22 1.62
CA ASN A 16 0.30 -5.10 2.54
C ASN A 16 -0.57 -6.22 3.16
N ASP A 17 -1.61 -6.65 2.44
CA ASP A 17 -2.57 -7.69 2.84
C ASP A 17 -2.27 -9.03 2.15
N CYS A 18 -1.01 -9.45 2.20
CA CYS A 18 -0.58 -10.76 1.70
C CYS A 18 0.54 -11.33 2.58
N GLY A 19 0.68 -12.67 2.57
CA GLY A 19 1.72 -13.35 3.33
C GLY A 19 3.12 -13.06 2.77
N LEU A 20 4.16 -13.24 3.59
CA LEU A 20 5.55 -12.98 3.19
C LEU A 20 5.98 -13.75 1.93
N ALA A 21 5.54 -15.00 1.78
CA ALA A 21 5.86 -15.82 0.61
C ALA A 21 5.21 -15.27 -0.67
N ASP A 22 3.98 -14.77 -0.58
CA ASP A 22 3.28 -14.15 -1.71
C ASP A 22 3.87 -12.79 -2.03
N SER A 23 4.20 -11.99 -1.02
CA SER A 23 4.90 -10.72 -1.19
C SER A 23 6.21 -10.87 -1.96
N ASP A 24 7.07 -11.83 -1.60
CA ASP A 24 8.32 -12.10 -2.33
C ASP A 24 8.07 -12.55 -3.78
N ARG A 25 7.09 -13.43 -3.99
CA ARG A 25 6.70 -13.89 -5.34
C ARG A 25 6.18 -12.74 -6.20
N ILE A 26 5.32 -11.89 -5.65
CA ILE A 26 4.71 -10.75 -6.34
C ILE A 26 5.78 -9.71 -6.65
N GLN A 27 6.67 -9.41 -5.71
CA GLN A 27 7.79 -8.48 -5.92
C GLN A 27 8.69 -8.94 -7.07
N LYS A 28 9.05 -10.22 -7.12
CA LYS A 28 9.82 -10.79 -8.25
C LYS A 28 9.09 -10.65 -9.59
N ALA A 29 7.76 -10.77 -9.60
CA ALA A 29 6.97 -10.58 -10.81
C ALA A 29 6.92 -9.11 -11.25
N VAL A 30 6.80 -8.17 -10.29
CA VAL A 30 6.86 -6.73 -10.54
C VAL A 30 8.24 -6.33 -11.09
N ASP A 31 9.32 -6.85 -10.53
CA ASP A 31 10.69 -6.53 -10.97
C ASP A 31 11.06 -7.19 -12.30
N GLY A 32 10.48 -8.36 -12.61
CA GLY A 32 10.83 -9.18 -13.77
C GLY A 32 9.99 -8.94 -15.03
N ASP A 33 8.82 -8.29 -14.91
CA ASP A 33 7.90 -8.07 -16.04
C ASP A 33 7.45 -6.59 -16.09
N PRO A 34 7.91 -5.80 -17.09
CA PRO A 34 7.55 -4.39 -17.24
C PRO A 34 6.05 -4.12 -17.34
N ILE A 35 5.25 -5.08 -17.84
CA ILE A 35 3.80 -4.92 -17.95
C ILE A 35 3.17 -4.99 -16.56
N ILE A 36 3.59 -5.98 -15.74
CA ILE A 36 3.14 -6.11 -14.35
C ILE A 36 3.59 -4.91 -13.52
N GLN A 37 4.81 -4.43 -13.75
CA GLN A 37 5.30 -3.21 -13.12
C GLN A 37 4.41 -1.99 -13.43
N SER A 38 4.02 -1.83 -14.70
CA SER A 38 3.13 -0.76 -15.13
C SER A 38 1.76 -0.87 -14.46
N ASP A 39 1.17 -2.07 -14.41
CA ASP A 39 -0.12 -2.32 -13.74
C ASP A 39 -0.04 -2.00 -12.24
N PHE A 40 1.05 -2.39 -11.58
CA PHE A 40 1.26 -2.10 -10.16
C PHE A 40 1.42 -0.59 -9.89
N ASN A 41 2.17 0.11 -10.75
CA ASN A 41 2.34 1.57 -10.65
C ASN A 41 1.01 2.31 -10.81
N GLU A 42 0.13 1.86 -11.72
CA GLU A 42 -1.22 2.41 -11.86
C GLU A 42 -2.02 2.28 -10.56
N ILE A 43 -1.99 1.09 -9.93
CA ILE A 43 -2.65 0.85 -8.63
C ILE A 43 -2.11 1.82 -7.57
N CYS A 44 -0.78 1.95 -7.44
CA CYS A 44 -0.16 2.86 -6.48
C CYS A 44 -0.57 4.33 -6.69
N GLN A 45 -0.67 4.80 -7.94
CA GLN A 45 -1.10 6.16 -8.25
C GLN A 45 -2.55 6.43 -7.83
N VAL A 46 -3.45 5.46 -8.05
CA VAL A 46 -4.84 5.59 -7.62
C VAL A 46 -4.95 5.60 -6.09
N LEU A 47 -4.19 4.73 -5.41
CA LEU A 47 -4.13 4.72 -3.94
C LEU A 47 -3.61 6.03 -3.38
N ASP A 48 -2.57 6.59 -4.00
CA ASP A 48 -2.01 7.88 -3.60
C ASP A 48 -3.04 9.00 -3.71
N LEU A 49 -3.78 9.06 -4.83
CA LEU A 49 -4.86 10.02 -5.02
C LEU A 49 -5.96 9.89 -3.96
N LEU A 50 -6.35 8.66 -3.60
CA LEU A 50 -7.34 8.40 -2.56
C LEU A 50 -6.83 8.81 -1.17
N ASN A 51 -5.58 8.51 -0.84
CA ASN A 51 -4.98 8.87 0.44
C ASN A 51 -4.76 10.38 0.61
N HIS A 52 -4.51 11.11 -0.48
CA HIS A 52 -4.38 12.57 -0.45
C HIS A 52 -5.73 13.30 -0.34
N SER A 53 -6.86 12.58 -0.35
CA SER A 53 -8.18 13.16 -0.08
C SER A 53 -8.51 13.27 1.42
N VAL A 54 -7.58 12.91 2.31
CA VAL A 54 -7.84 12.81 3.75
C VAL A 54 -7.99 14.19 4.40
N GLN A 55 -9.10 14.32 5.13
CA GLN A 55 -9.44 15.44 5.99
C GLN A 55 -8.47 15.56 7.18
N GLU A 56 -8.15 16.79 7.55
CA GLU A 56 -7.36 17.12 8.74
C GLU A 56 -7.86 16.35 9.98
N PRO A 57 -6.96 15.70 10.75
CA PRO A 57 -7.35 15.06 12.00
C PRO A 57 -7.92 16.10 12.97
N SER A 58 -8.90 15.70 13.79
CA SER A 58 -9.43 16.62 14.80
C SER A 58 -8.35 17.01 15.81
N GLN A 59 -8.37 18.27 16.24
CA GLN A 59 -7.44 18.78 17.27
C GLN A 59 -7.47 17.92 18.55
N GLU A 60 -8.65 17.41 18.93
CA GLU A 60 -8.80 16.51 20.07
C GLU A 60 -7.97 15.22 19.94
N CYS A 61 -7.89 14.64 18.73
CA CYS A 61 -7.08 13.46 18.47
C CYS A 61 -5.59 13.76 18.66
N ILE A 62 -5.14 14.90 18.14
CA ILE A 62 -3.76 15.37 18.26
C ILE A 62 -3.40 15.56 19.73
N ASP A 63 -4.24 16.28 20.49
CA ASP A 63 -4.00 16.58 21.90
C ASP A 63 -3.87 15.29 22.75
N ARG A 64 -4.69 14.27 22.46
CA ARG A 64 -4.62 12.96 23.13
C ARG A 64 -3.29 12.26 22.86
N ILE A 65 -2.82 12.24 21.62
CA ILE A 65 -1.53 11.61 21.26
C ILE A 65 -0.37 12.35 21.94
N MET A 66 -0.36 13.68 21.87
CA MET A 66 0.71 14.50 22.46
C MET A 66 0.80 14.37 23.98
N LYS A 67 -0.34 14.20 24.66
CA LYS A 67 -0.37 13.92 26.11
C LYS A 67 0.35 12.63 26.50
N TYR A 68 0.35 11.60 25.64
CA TYR A 68 1.07 10.35 25.90
C TYR A 68 2.55 10.43 25.54
N SER A 69 2.97 11.31 24.62
CA SER A 69 4.38 11.46 24.24
C SER A 69 5.19 12.28 25.25
N LEU A 70 4.57 13.26 25.91
CA LEU A 70 5.22 14.16 26.88
C LEU A 70 5.43 13.55 28.28
N ASN A 71 4.86 12.38 28.57
CA ASN A 71 5.00 11.68 29.85
C ASN A 71 6.06 10.56 29.82
N ARG A 72 7.05 10.67 28.92
CA ARG A 72 8.23 9.79 28.89
C ARG A 72 9.51 10.56 29.22
#